data_AF-A0A7X8UU16-F1
#
_entry.id   AF-A0A7X8UU16-F1
#
_cell.length_a   1.000
_cell.length_b   1.000
_cell.length_c   1.000
_cell.angle_alpha   90.00
_cell.angle_beta   90.00
_cell.angle_gamma   90.00
#
_symmetry.space_group_name_H-M   'P 1'
#
loop_
_entity.id
_entity.type
_entity.pdbx_description
1 polymer ?
#
loop_
_entity_poly.entity_id
_entity_poly.type
_entity_poly.pdbx_seq_one_letter_code
_entity_poly.pdbx_strand_id
1 'polypeptide(L)'
;MIRHSIHPRHWSRLIVFVLLGLSMPASAVTLPAIIGDHMVLQRDMDAPLWGWAEAGETIKVNGNWNDQWVETRTDAAGRWVVRLPTPPAGGPFEITIQGRETITLKDVLVGEVWICSGQSNMHMSLKPTVNWHTGCLNYEKEVAEAHFPHIRLLTVERRAFSEPLSDCQGSWQPCSPDTVAEFSAVAYFFGRRLHRQLNLPVGLINTSWGGTAIESWTPMEILQGEPLCADILDKYHKAVQRFPAAMEEYRRQLTSWVERVIEAREQGRLNPPMPGAPPGPGLRDSPAAIYNAMIAPLVPFGIRGAIWYQGESNASDPARYRVLLPAMISGWRTIWQQGDFPFYFVQLASWDVTPAPNLTPEGWAELRDAQRMTLALSNTGMAVTVDIGDKYDIHPRNKQEVGRRLALWALARTYAQDVIYSGPLFKSMSVEGDQVVLQFDHVGGGLVSASARQSKVF
;
A
#
# COMPACT_ATOMS: atom_id res chain seq x y z
N MET A 1 -84.40 -29.81 48.69
CA MET A 1 -84.60 -30.13 47.26
C MET A 1 -83.48 -29.46 46.46
N ILE A 2 -82.54 -30.27 45.97
CA ILE A 2 -81.61 -30.05 44.84
C ILE A 2 -80.83 -28.72 44.77
N ARG A 3 -79.51 -28.79 45.03
CA ARG A 3 -78.41 -28.44 44.09
C ARG A 3 -77.09 -28.33 44.87
N HIS A 4 -76.23 -29.34 44.74
CA HIS A 4 -74.81 -29.21 45.05
C HIS A 4 -74.01 -29.44 43.77
N SER A 5 -73.25 -28.39 43.44
CA SER A 5 -72.34 -28.25 42.31
C SER A 5 -71.08 -29.09 42.54
N ILE A 6 -70.68 -29.87 41.55
CA ILE A 6 -69.38 -30.55 41.49
C ILE A 6 -68.53 -29.79 40.46
N HIS A 7 -67.44 -29.16 40.92
CA HIS A 7 -66.40 -28.61 40.04
C HIS A 7 -65.35 -29.68 39.70
N PRO A 8 -64.85 -29.74 38.45
CA PRO A 8 -63.74 -30.61 38.09
C PRO A 8 -62.39 -29.99 38.49
N ARG A 9 -61.52 -30.80 39.11
CA ARG A 9 -60.13 -30.45 39.43
C ARG A 9 -59.24 -30.64 38.18
N HIS A 10 -58.74 -29.55 37.61
CA HIS A 10 -57.69 -29.58 36.60
C HIS A 10 -56.32 -29.77 37.28
N TRP A 11 -55.65 -30.87 36.95
CA TRP A 11 -54.25 -31.13 37.33
C TRP A 11 -53.33 -30.38 36.37
N SER A 12 -52.62 -29.37 36.87
CA SER A 12 -51.61 -28.64 36.09
C SER A 12 -50.28 -29.38 36.20
N ARG A 13 -49.82 -30.00 35.11
CA ARG A 13 -48.45 -30.56 34.99
C ARG A 13 -47.49 -29.41 34.68
N LEU A 14 -46.59 -29.12 35.62
CA LEU A 14 -45.49 -28.18 35.45
C LEU A 14 -44.40 -28.84 34.57
N ILE A 15 -44.21 -28.35 33.34
CA ILE A 15 -43.09 -28.73 32.49
C ILE A 15 -41.94 -27.79 32.83
N VAL A 16 -40.88 -28.30 33.47
CA VAL A 16 -39.63 -27.59 33.69
C VAL A 16 -38.82 -27.67 32.39
N PHE A 17 -38.70 -26.54 31.68
CA PHE A 17 -37.73 -26.38 30.60
C PHE A 17 -36.34 -26.22 31.22
N VAL A 18 -35.52 -27.28 31.14
CA VAL A 18 -34.07 -27.17 31.39
C VAL A 18 -33.46 -26.48 30.17
N LEU A 19 -33.18 -25.19 30.30
CA LEU A 19 -32.32 -24.45 29.38
C LEU A 19 -30.88 -24.97 29.57
N LEU A 20 -30.50 -25.99 28.80
CA LEU A 20 -29.09 -26.30 28.57
C LEU A 20 -28.48 -25.12 27.81
N GLY A 21 -27.78 -24.25 28.54
CA GLY A 21 -26.92 -23.23 27.95
C GLY A 21 -25.81 -23.91 27.18
N LEU A 22 -25.90 -23.89 25.84
CA LEU A 22 -24.78 -24.16 24.96
C LEU A 22 -23.74 -23.07 25.21
N SER A 23 -22.70 -23.38 25.99
CA SER A 23 -21.51 -22.54 26.08
C SER A 23 -20.84 -22.56 24.71
N MET A 24 -21.03 -21.51 23.91
CA MET A 24 -20.19 -21.31 22.74
C MET A 24 -18.74 -21.19 23.21
N PRO A 25 -17.79 -21.87 22.55
CA PRO A 25 -16.39 -21.75 22.91
C PRO A 25 -15.98 -20.27 22.85
N ALA A 26 -15.27 -19.82 23.88
CA ALA A 26 -14.75 -18.46 23.95
C ALA A 26 -13.89 -18.17 22.71
N SER A 27 -13.98 -16.95 22.18
CA SER A 27 -13.16 -16.58 21.03
C SER A 27 -11.71 -16.38 21.48
N ALA A 28 -10.78 -17.12 20.88
CA ALA A 28 -9.36 -16.92 21.10
C ALA A 28 -8.93 -15.51 20.66
N VAL A 29 -7.86 -14.99 21.28
CA VAL A 29 -7.20 -13.76 20.82
C VAL A 29 -6.71 -14.00 19.40
N THR A 30 -7.00 -13.07 18.49
CA THR A 30 -6.55 -13.09 17.10
C THR A 30 -5.95 -11.74 16.73
N LEU A 31 -5.00 -11.77 15.80
CA LEU A 31 -4.23 -10.61 15.37
C LEU A 31 -4.40 -10.42 13.86
N PRO A 32 -4.34 -9.17 13.36
CA PRO A 32 -4.26 -8.93 11.93
C PRO A 32 -2.95 -9.48 11.37
N ALA A 33 -2.91 -9.83 10.09
CA ALA A 33 -1.76 -10.45 9.44
C ALA A 33 -0.46 -9.60 9.49
N ILE A 34 -0.60 -8.28 9.65
CA ILE A 34 0.52 -7.34 9.80
C ILE A 34 1.23 -7.45 11.16
N ILE A 35 0.56 -7.98 12.19
CA ILE A 35 1.12 -8.24 13.53
C ILE A 35 1.39 -9.74 13.65
N GLY A 36 2.66 -10.12 13.58
CA GLY A 36 3.07 -11.51 13.60
C GLY A 36 4.56 -11.68 13.87
N ASP A 37 5.01 -12.92 13.78
CA ASP A 37 6.44 -13.25 13.86
C ASP A 37 7.24 -12.53 12.77
N HIS A 38 8.54 -12.33 13.00
CA HIS A 38 9.47 -11.67 12.08
C HIS A 38 9.16 -10.20 11.75
N MET A 39 8.16 -9.58 12.37
CA MET A 39 7.79 -8.19 12.09
C MET A 39 8.86 -7.19 12.55
N VAL A 40 8.73 -5.95 12.06
CA VAL A 40 9.49 -4.81 12.58
C VAL A 40 8.51 -3.83 13.19
N LEU A 41 8.70 -3.48 14.46
CA LEU A 41 8.03 -2.35 15.09
C LEU A 41 8.79 -1.05 14.81
N GLN A 42 8.05 0.02 14.53
CA GLN A 42 8.62 1.35 14.37
C GLN A 42 9.18 1.85 15.70
N ARG A 43 10.47 2.21 15.72
CA ARG A 43 11.12 2.83 16.87
C ARG A 43 10.68 4.27 17.10
N ASP A 44 11.04 4.80 18.28
CA ASP A 44 10.79 6.19 18.73
C ASP A 44 9.30 6.54 18.85
N MET A 45 8.46 5.54 19.15
CA MET A 45 7.03 5.75 19.39
C MET A 45 6.45 4.66 20.31
N ASP A 46 5.22 4.91 20.75
CA ASP A 46 4.38 3.86 21.33
C ASP A 46 3.67 3.11 20.20
N ALA A 47 4.22 1.96 19.83
CA ALA A 47 3.76 1.18 18.69
C ALA A 47 2.35 0.61 18.97
N PRO A 48 1.37 0.87 18.09
CA PRO A 48 0.05 0.27 18.23
C PRO A 48 0.10 -1.21 17.92
N LEU A 49 -0.47 -2.00 18.83
CA LEU A 49 -0.82 -3.40 18.60
C LEU A 49 -2.32 -3.54 18.82
N TRP A 50 -2.99 -4.30 17.97
CA TRP A 50 -4.43 -4.48 18.02
C TRP A 50 -4.82 -5.88 17.57
N GLY A 51 -6.07 -6.23 17.82
CA GLY A 51 -6.63 -7.51 17.41
C GLY A 51 -8.07 -7.65 17.85
N TRP A 52 -8.52 -8.90 17.88
CA TRP A 52 -9.86 -9.28 18.31
C TRP A 52 -9.79 -10.35 19.39
N ALA A 53 -10.69 -10.29 20.36
CA ALA A 53 -10.89 -11.31 21.39
C ALA A 53 -12.35 -11.22 21.90
N GLU A 54 -12.70 -11.92 22.99
CA GLU A 54 -14.06 -11.84 23.54
C GLU A 54 -14.36 -10.42 24.05
N ALA A 55 -15.61 -9.95 23.89
CA ALA A 55 -16.01 -8.61 24.36
C ALA A 55 -15.87 -8.46 25.89
N GLY A 56 -15.29 -7.34 26.34
CA GLY A 56 -15.00 -7.05 27.75
C GLY A 56 -13.78 -7.76 28.34
N GLU A 57 -13.09 -8.60 27.55
CA GLU A 57 -11.85 -9.28 27.93
C GLU A 57 -10.71 -8.28 28.18
N THR A 58 -9.94 -8.54 29.24
CA THR A 58 -8.70 -7.81 29.53
C THR A 58 -7.56 -8.40 28.70
N ILE A 59 -6.87 -7.56 27.94
CA ILE A 59 -5.68 -7.92 27.17
C ILE A 59 -4.47 -7.20 27.76
N LYS A 60 -3.43 -7.96 28.09
CA LYS A 60 -2.14 -7.45 28.58
C LYS A 60 -1.05 -7.74 27.58
N VAL A 61 -0.18 -6.78 27.31
CA VAL A 61 0.92 -6.92 26.34
C VAL A 61 2.22 -6.50 26.99
N ASN A 62 3.28 -7.28 26.78
CA ASN A 62 4.63 -6.95 27.20
C ASN A 62 5.64 -7.41 26.15
N GLY A 63 6.68 -6.61 25.93
CA GLY A 63 7.85 -7.00 25.18
C GLY A 63 8.99 -7.33 26.13
N ASN A 64 9.79 -8.36 25.82
CA ASN A 64 10.86 -8.84 26.71
C ASN A 64 12.06 -7.89 26.88
N TRP A 65 11.97 -6.65 26.40
CA TRP A 65 12.95 -5.58 26.60
C TRP A 65 12.77 -4.82 27.92
N ASN A 66 11.62 -4.96 28.59
CA ASN A 66 11.38 -4.44 29.94
C ASN A 66 10.30 -5.25 30.67
N ASP A 67 10.14 -5.03 31.97
CA ASP A 67 9.11 -5.70 32.80
C ASP A 67 7.76 -4.96 32.81
N GLN A 68 7.53 -4.00 31.89
CA GLN A 68 6.32 -3.18 31.87
C GLN A 68 5.23 -3.79 31.00
N TRP A 69 4.10 -4.11 31.62
CA TRP A 69 2.88 -4.55 30.94
C TRP A 69 1.99 -3.35 30.62
N VAL A 70 1.49 -3.28 29.40
CA VAL A 70 0.39 -2.39 29.01
C VAL A 70 -0.90 -3.19 28.95
N GLU A 71 -1.99 -2.62 29.43
CA GLU A 71 -3.30 -3.30 29.52
C GLU A 71 -4.38 -2.50 28.78
N THR A 72 -5.31 -3.21 28.16
CA THR A 72 -6.54 -2.65 27.59
C THR A 72 -7.70 -3.62 27.78
N ARG A 73 -8.90 -3.20 27.40
CA ARG A 73 -10.08 -4.06 27.32
C ARG A 73 -10.66 -4.04 25.92
N THR A 74 -11.16 -5.18 25.48
CA THR A 74 -11.91 -5.26 24.23
C THR A 74 -13.22 -4.47 24.31
N ASP A 75 -13.60 -3.86 23.20
CA ASP A 75 -14.89 -3.18 23.05
C ASP A 75 -16.05 -4.20 22.89
N ALA A 76 -17.28 -3.68 22.71
CA ALA A 76 -18.46 -4.52 22.50
C ALA A 76 -18.43 -5.36 21.21
N ALA A 77 -17.56 -5.01 20.26
CA ALA A 77 -17.32 -5.75 19.03
C ALA A 77 -16.08 -6.69 19.15
N GLY A 78 -15.48 -6.81 20.34
CA GLY A 78 -14.33 -7.65 20.59
C GLY A 78 -12.99 -7.05 20.16
N ARG A 79 -12.94 -5.80 19.71
CA ARG A 79 -11.70 -5.15 19.24
C ARG A 79 -10.91 -4.59 20.40
N TRP A 80 -9.60 -4.72 20.38
CA TRP A 80 -8.71 -4.10 21.36
C TRP A 80 -7.53 -3.41 20.67
N VAL A 81 -7.00 -2.38 21.32
CA VAL A 81 -5.75 -1.71 20.92
C VAL A 81 -4.94 -1.35 22.17
N VAL A 82 -3.64 -1.57 22.11
CA VAL A 82 -2.65 -1.06 23.09
C VAL A 82 -1.61 -0.24 22.36
N ARG A 83 -0.94 0.64 23.10
CA ARG A 83 0.23 1.39 22.65
C ARG A 83 1.41 0.88 23.46
N LEU A 84 2.31 0.13 22.83
CA LEU A 84 3.46 -0.50 23.46
C LEU A 84 4.71 0.37 23.25
N PRO A 85 5.31 0.96 24.30
CA PRO A 85 6.53 1.76 24.17
C PRO A 85 7.68 0.93 23.58
N THR A 86 8.23 1.39 22.46
CA THR A 86 9.32 0.68 21.78
C THR A 86 10.68 0.95 22.44
N PRO A 87 11.56 -0.07 22.53
CA PRO A 87 12.93 0.12 23.01
C PRO A 87 13.78 0.83 21.93
N PRO A 88 15.05 1.15 22.22
CA PRO A 88 16.01 1.42 21.17
C PRO A 88 16.02 0.32 20.10
N ALA A 89 16.36 0.69 18.87
CA ALA A 89 16.39 -0.24 17.74
C ALA A 89 17.28 -1.45 17.98
N GLY A 90 16.85 -2.62 17.51
CA GLY A 90 17.54 -3.89 17.73
C GLY A 90 16.60 -5.09 17.68
N GLY A 91 16.92 -6.11 18.46
CA GLY A 91 16.26 -7.41 18.49
C GLY A 91 17.21 -8.55 18.14
N PRO A 92 16.71 -9.78 17.98
CA PRO A 92 15.29 -10.14 18.08
C PRO A 92 14.74 -10.05 19.49
N PHE A 93 13.52 -9.54 19.60
CA PHE A 93 12.70 -9.50 20.80
C PHE A 93 11.52 -10.49 20.69
N GLU A 94 10.85 -10.72 21.81
CA GLU A 94 9.56 -11.40 21.86
C GLU A 94 8.50 -10.47 22.44
N ILE A 95 7.26 -10.60 21.98
CA ILE A 95 6.09 -9.89 22.53
C ILE A 95 5.07 -10.92 22.99
N THR A 96 4.73 -10.87 24.26
CA THR A 96 3.69 -11.71 24.86
C THR A 96 2.39 -10.91 24.96
N ILE A 97 1.30 -11.49 24.45
CA ILE A 97 -0.06 -10.95 24.50
C ILE A 97 -0.90 -11.95 25.31
N GLN A 98 -1.35 -11.52 26.49
CA GLN A 98 -2.13 -12.32 27.42
C GLN A 98 -3.58 -11.84 27.42
N GLY A 99 -4.48 -12.68 26.92
CA GLY A 99 -5.91 -12.65 27.23
C GLY A 99 -6.26 -13.91 28.03
N ARG A 100 -7.37 -14.55 27.69
CA ARG A 100 -7.71 -15.91 28.12
C ARG A 100 -6.72 -16.93 27.58
N GLU A 101 -6.21 -16.68 26.38
CA GLU A 101 -5.09 -17.40 25.78
C GLU A 101 -3.88 -16.47 25.69
N THR A 102 -2.69 -17.06 25.62
CA THR A 102 -1.44 -16.32 25.49
C THR A 102 -0.84 -16.56 24.10
N ILE A 103 -0.59 -15.48 23.37
CA ILE A 103 0.18 -15.47 22.12
C ILE A 103 1.57 -14.93 22.44
N THR A 104 2.61 -15.53 21.84
CA THR A 104 3.97 -14.97 21.86
C THR A 104 4.45 -14.79 20.44
N LEU A 105 4.66 -13.53 20.05
CA LEU A 105 5.28 -13.16 18.78
C LEU A 105 6.79 -13.25 18.92
N LYS A 106 7.46 -13.89 17.96
CA LYS A 106 8.90 -14.18 17.99
C LYS A 106 9.65 -13.49 16.85
N ASP A 107 10.95 -13.32 17.05
CA ASP A 107 11.84 -12.68 16.08
C ASP A 107 11.38 -11.27 15.68
N VAL A 108 10.87 -10.51 16.66
CA VAL A 108 10.40 -9.14 16.44
C VAL A 108 11.60 -8.20 16.48
N LEU A 109 11.79 -7.40 15.43
CA LEU A 109 12.79 -6.34 15.42
C LEU A 109 12.17 -4.99 15.74
N VAL A 110 12.98 -4.05 16.21
CA VAL A 110 12.60 -2.65 16.39
C VAL A 110 13.51 -1.80 15.51
N GLY A 111 12.93 -0.98 14.63
CA GLY A 111 13.67 -0.27 13.60
C GLY A 111 12.82 0.70 12.81
N GLU A 112 13.09 0.83 11.51
CA GLU A 112 12.38 1.75 10.61
C GLU A 112 11.40 0.99 9.72
N VAL A 113 10.13 1.39 9.71
CA VAL A 113 9.08 0.72 8.94
C VAL A 113 8.60 1.64 7.81
N TRP A 114 8.56 1.13 6.58
CA TRP A 114 8.15 1.91 5.41
C TRP A 114 7.09 1.21 4.57
N ILE A 115 6.02 1.92 4.25
CA ILE A 115 5.04 1.51 3.25
C ILE A 115 5.63 1.75 1.86
N CYS A 116 5.60 0.76 0.99
CA CYS A 116 6.11 0.81 -0.38
C CYS A 116 4.96 0.55 -1.35
N SER A 117 4.39 1.62 -1.92
CA SER A 117 3.11 1.55 -2.64
C SER A 117 3.15 2.19 -4.02
N GLY A 118 2.08 1.99 -4.79
CA GLY A 118 1.92 2.47 -6.16
C GLY A 118 1.58 1.35 -7.12
N GLN A 119 2.01 1.48 -8.37
CA GLN A 119 1.62 0.56 -9.44
C GLN A 119 2.76 -0.33 -9.93
N SER A 120 2.75 -0.70 -11.22
CA SER A 120 3.61 -1.72 -11.82
C SER A 120 5.09 -1.44 -11.57
N ASN A 121 5.52 -0.19 -11.70
CA ASN A 121 6.91 0.20 -11.47
C ASN A 121 7.37 0.10 -10.00
N MET A 122 6.45 0.22 -9.02
CA MET A 122 6.72 -0.17 -7.63
C MET A 122 6.71 -1.70 -7.47
N HIS A 123 5.81 -2.39 -8.16
CA HIS A 123 5.62 -3.84 -8.03
C HIS A 123 6.77 -4.67 -8.63
N MET A 124 7.43 -4.19 -9.69
CA MET A 124 8.47 -4.93 -10.42
C MET A 124 9.45 -5.65 -9.48
N SER A 125 9.58 -6.95 -9.68
CA SER A 125 10.41 -7.83 -8.86
C SER A 125 11.89 -7.74 -9.20
N LEU A 126 12.75 -8.20 -8.28
CA LEU A 126 14.18 -8.35 -8.56
C LEU A 126 14.42 -9.37 -9.69
N LYS A 127 13.82 -10.55 -9.65
CA LYS A 127 13.96 -11.56 -10.71
C LYS A 127 12.87 -11.40 -11.78
N PRO A 128 13.09 -11.88 -13.02
CA PRO A 128 12.01 -11.96 -14.00
C PRO A 128 10.93 -12.96 -13.56
N THR A 129 9.68 -12.68 -13.90
CA THR A 129 8.53 -13.58 -13.70
C THR A 129 7.96 -13.99 -15.06
N VAL A 130 7.00 -14.91 -15.08
CA VAL A 130 6.37 -15.42 -16.32
C VAL A 130 5.91 -14.30 -17.27
N ASN A 131 5.42 -13.19 -16.71
CA ASN A 131 4.82 -12.09 -17.48
C ASN A 131 5.63 -10.79 -17.43
N TRP A 132 6.76 -10.74 -16.71
CA TRP A 132 7.50 -9.51 -16.47
C TRP A 132 9.01 -9.74 -16.51
N HIS A 133 9.74 -8.84 -17.16
CA HIS A 133 11.19 -8.80 -16.99
C HIS A 133 11.57 -8.25 -15.61
N THR A 134 12.83 -8.42 -15.25
CA THR A 134 13.39 -7.96 -13.97
C THR A 134 13.43 -6.43 -13.87
N GLY A 135 13.14 -5.90 -12.68
CA GLY A 135 13.38 -4.51 -12.27
C GLY A 135 14.81 -4.24 -11.81
N CYS A 136 15.76 -5.11 -12.14
CA CYS A 136 17.16 -5.00 -11.76
C CYS A 136 18.08 -5.30 -12.96
N LEU A 137 19.19 -4.58 -13.05
CA LEU A 137 20.13 -4.73 -14.17
C LEU A 137 20.99 -6.00 -14.04
N ASN A 138 21.33 -6.38 -12.80
CA ASN A 138 22.22 -7.48 -12.43
C ASN A 138 21.57 -8.42 -11.39
N TYR A 139 20.32 -8.81 -11.62
CA TYR A 139 19.47 -9.43 -10.59
C TYR A 139 20.04 -10.72 -10.01
N GLU A 140 20.73 -11.56 -10.79
CA GLU A 140 21.30 -12.82 -10.31
C GLU A 140 22.27 -12.56 -9.17
N LYS A 141 23.13 -11.54 -9.31
CA LYS A 141 24.06 -11.12 -8.27
C LYS A 141 23.33 -10.51 -7.08
N GLU A 142 22.42 -9.57 -7.33
CA GLU A 142 21.71 -8.85 -6.26
C GLU A 142 20.87 -9.79 -5.40
N VAL A 143 20.24 -10.82 -5.99
CA VAL A 143 19.48 -11.85 -5.28
C VAL A 143 20.42 -12.78 -4.52
N ALA A 144 21.47 -13.30 -5.15
CA ALA A 144 22.42 -14.21 -4.51
C ALA A 144 23.12 -13.59 -3.28
N GLU A 145 23.37 -12.28 -3.29
CA GLU A 145 24.04 -11.57 -2.20
C GLU A 145 23.06 -11.01 -1.13
N ALA A 146 21.75 -11.24 -1.26
CA ALA A 146 20.72 -10.63 -0.41
C ALA A 146 20.55 -11.29 0.97
N HIS A 147 21.64 -11.44 1.72
CA HIS A 147 21.64 -11.98 3.09
C HIS A 147 21.50 -10.85 4.12
N PHE A 148 20.29 -10.30 4.27
CA PHE A 148 20.01 -9.18 5.18
C PHE A 148 18.88 -9.52 6.15
N PRO A 149 19.08 -10.41 7.15
CA PRO A 149 18.00 -10.85 8.03
C PRO A 149 17.38 -9.71 8.87
N HIS A 150 18.09 -8.60 9.07
CA HIS A 150 17.54 -7.40 9.73
C HIS A 150 16.72 -6.49 8.79
N ILE A 151 16.57 -6.86 7.52
CA ILE A 151 15.56 -6.30 6.62
C ILE A 151 14.41 -7.31 6.59
N ARG A 152 13.19 -6.87 6.89
CA ARG A 152 11.98 -7.70 6.86
C ARG A 152 11.07 -7.25 5.73
N LEU A 153 10.54 -8.22 5.02
CA LEU A 153 9.72 -8.02 3.82
C LEU A 153 8.32 -8.52 4.11
N LEU A 154 7.30 -7.72 3.80
CA LEU A 154 5.91 -8.15 3.78
C LEU A 154 5.30 -7.68 2.47
N THR A 155 4.66 -8.58 1.73
CA THR A 155 3.83 -8.21 0.57
C THR A 155 2.38 -8.43 0.93
N VAL A 156 1.59 -7.36 0.86
CA VAL A 156 0.14 -7.44 1.05
C VAL A 156 -0.49 -8.03 -0.21
N GLU A 157 -1.34 -9.03 -0.04
CA GLU A 157 -2.08 -9.63 -1.15
C GLU A 157 -2.92 -8.57 -1.87
N ARG A 158 -2.84 -8.58 -3.20
CA ARG A 158 -3.58 -7.66 -4.06
C ARG A 158 -5.08 -7.99 -4.04
N ARG A 159 -5.85 -7.19 -3.32
CA ARG A 159 -7.30 -7.28 -3.21
C ARG A 159 -7.94 -5.92 -3.34
N ALA A 160 -9.19 -5.89 -3.81
CA ALA A 160 -10.00 -4.69 -3.88
C ALA A 160 -11.33 -4.98 -3.18
N PHE A 161 -11.86 -3.99 -2.45
CA PHE A 161 -13.11 -4.14 -1.72
C PHE A 161 -13.86 -2.81 -1.66
N SER A 162 -15.20 -2.86 -1.67
CA SER A 162 -16.02 -1.64 -1.69
C SER A 162 -15.95 -0.87 -0.37
N GLU A 163 -15.65 -1.55 0.72
CA GLU A 163 -15.56 -1.01 2.08
C GLU A 163 -14.19 -1.34 2.71
N PRO A 164 -13.68 -0.52 3.63
CA PRO A 164 -12.44 -0.81 4.35
C PRO A 164 -12.48 -2.20 5.02
N LEU A 165 -11.48 -3.02 4.74
CA LEU A 165 -11.26 -4.28 5.43
C LEU A 165 -10.54 -4.02 6.76
N SER A 166 -10.80 -4.88 7.74
CA SER A 166 -10.15 -4.80 9.06
C SER A 166 -8.86 -5.62 9.15
N ASP A 167 -8.60 -6.47 8.16
CA ASP A 167 -7.40 -7.29 8.04
C ASP A 167 -6.98 -7.44 6.56
N CYS A 168 -5.70 -7.69 6.34
CA CYS A 168 -5.10 -7.98 5.06
C CYS A 168 -4.60 -9.43 5.01
N GLN A 169 -4.02 -9.84 3.88
CA GLN A 169 -3.27 -11.09 3.81
C GLN A 169 -1.82 -10.80 3.46
N GLY A 170 -0.91 -11.54 4.08
CA GLY A 170 0.53 -11.39 3.95
C GLY A 170 1.23 -11.96 5.17
N SER A 171 2.56 -12.10 5.11
CA SER A 171 3.37 -12.45 6.28
C SER A 171 4.74 -11.80 6.17
N TRP A 172 5.34 -11.49 7.32
CA TRP A 172 6.69 -10.99 7.40
C TRP A 172 7.70 -12.09 7.14
N GLN A 173 8.73 -11.78 6.37
CA GLN A 173 9.81 -12.69 6.04
C GLN A 173 11.17 -12.00 6.22
N PRO A 174 12.21 -12.66 6.77
CA PRO A 174 13.58 -12.16 6.65
C PRO A 174 13.97 -11.98 5.19
N CYS A 175 14.71 -10.93 4.86
CA CYS A 175 15.31 -10.77 3.53
C CYS A 175 16.45 -11.79 3.35
N SER A 176 16.21 -12.74 2.46
CA SER A 176 17.14 -13.76 1.99
C SER A 176 17.09 -13.82 0.45
N PRO A 177 18.01 -14.54 -0.22
CA PRO A 177 17.89 -14.79 -1.66
C PRO A 177 16.52 -15.36 -2.07
N ASP A 178 15.90 -16.22 -1.26
CA ASP A 178 14.62 -16.85 -1.58
C ASP A 178 13.45 -15.86 -1.49
N THR A 179 13.43 -15.03 -0.44
CA THR A 179 12.29 -14.14 -0.15
C THR A 179 12.36 -12.83 -0.93
N VAL A 180 13.57 -12.34 -1.25
CA VAL A 180 13.76 -11.06 -1.95
C VAL A 180 13.47 -11.18 -3.44
N ALA A 181 13.63 -12.36 -4.05
CA ALA A 181 13.69 -12.49 -5.50
C ALA A 181 12.41 -11.99 -6.19
N GLU A 182 11.25 -12.23 -5.58
CA GLU A 182 9.94 -11.77 -6.05
C GLU A 182 9.44 -10.49 -5.38
N PHE A 183 10.23 -9.91 -4.46
CA PHE A 183 9.89 -8.67 -3.80
C PHE A 183 10.16 -7.45 -4.70
N SER A 184 9.50 -6.33 -4.40
CA SER A 184 9.69 -5.06 -5.12
C SER A 184 11.17 -4.64 -5.15
N ALA A 185 11.71 -4.46 -6.35
CA ALA A 185 13.08 -4.00 -6.56
C ALA A 185 13.29 -2.59 -5.99
N VAL A 186 12.35 -1.67 -6.23
CA VAL A 186 12.42 -0.30 -5.68
C VAL A 186 12.47 -0.33 -4.15
N ALA A 187 11.54 -1.06 -3.53
CA ALA A 187 11.46 -1.17 -2.07
C ALA A 187 12.72 -1.80 -1.48
N TYR A 188 13.21 -2.90 -2.08
CA TYR A 188 14.43 -3.57 -1.63
C TYR A 188 15.64 -2.63 -1.67
N PHE A 189 15.89 -1.95 -2.79
CA PHE A 189 17.07 -1.07 -2.90
C PHE A 189 16.96 0.16 -1.99
N PHE A 190 15.73 0.66 -1.77
CA PHE A 190 15.46 1.69 -0.78
C PHE A 190 15.82 1.21 0.64
N GLY A 191 15.22 0.11 1.11
CA GLY A 191 15.45 -0.39 2.46
C GLY A 191 16.87 -0.89 2.70
N ARG A 192 17.51 -1.52 1.72
CA ARG A 192 18.92 -1.93 1.81
C ARG A 192 19.85 -0.74 1.98
N ARG A 193 19.59 0.36 1.27
CA ARG A 193 20.39 1.58 1.41
C ARG A 193 20.21 2.17 2.80
N LEU A 194 18.97 2.26 3.30
CA LEU A 194 18.72 2.72 4.68
C LEU A 194 19.40 1.83 5.72
N HIS A 195 19.21 0.52 5.63
CA HIS A 195 19.82 -0.45 6.54
C HIS A 195 21.35 -0.29 6.59
N ARG A 196 22.02 -0.20 5.43
CA ARG A 196 23.47 -0.03 5.35
C ARG A 196 23.98 1.32 5.85
N GLN A 197 23.18 2.39 5.79
CA GLN A 197 23.61 3.73 6.20
C GLN A 197 23.27 4.06 7.64
N LEU A 198 22.16 3.54 8.15
CA LEU A 198 21.71 3.75 9.51
C LEU A 198 22.22 2.66 10.45
N ASN A 199 22.58 1.49 9.92
CA ASN A 199 22.89 0.28 10.69
C ASN A 199 21.73 -0.14 11.63
N LEU A 200 20.49 0.01 11.14
CA LEU A 200 19.27 -0.28 11.88
C LEU A 200 18.41 -1.34 11.16
N PRO A 201 17.60 -2.14 11.88
CA PRO A 201 16.57 -2.96 11.25
C PRO A 201 15.62 -2.13 10.38
N VAL A 202 15.15 -2.71 9.27
CA VAL A 202 14.21 -2.06 8.34
C VAL A 202 13.08 -3.00 7.97
N GLY A 203 11.84 -2.59 8.18
CA GLY A 203 10.64 -3.28 7.68
C GLY A 203 10.12 -2.61 6.42
N LEU A 204 9.86 -3.40 5.37
CA LEU A 204 9.32 -2.95 4.10
C LEU A 204 7.97 -3.63 3.83
N ILE A 205 6.91 -2.84 3.76
CA ILE A 205 5.54 -3.31 3.50
C ILE A 205 5.17 -2.95 2.08
N ASN A 206 5.17 -3.92 1.17
CA ASN A 206 4.82 -3.75 -0.23
C ASN A 206 3.31 -3.82 -0.45
N THR A 207 2.72 -2.71 -0.86
CA THR A 207 1.29 -2.53 -1.19
C THR A 207 1.16 -1.97 -2.59
N SER A 208 1.65 -2.70 -3.61
CA SER A 208 1.64 -2.24 -5.00
C SER A 208 0.82 -3.11 -5.94
N TRP A 209 0.16 -2.46 -6.91
CA TRP A 209 -0.66 -3.14 -7.92
C TRP A 209 -0.60 -2.45 -9.28
N GLY A 210 -0.06 -3.15 -10.28
CA GLY A 210 0.04 -2.67 -11.67
C GLY A 210 -1.29 -2.27 -12.33
N GLY A 211 -1.23 -1.19 -13.12
CA GLY A 211 -2.33 -0.69 -13.93
C GLY A 211 -3.37 0.15 -13.16
N THR A 212 -3.09 0.52 -11.91
CA THR A 212 -4.07 1.14 -11.03
C THR A 212 -3.95 2.67 -11.01
N ALA A 213 -5.09 3.34 -10.98
CA ALA A 213 -5.20 4.79 -10.91
C ALA A 213 -5.26 5.25 -9.44
N ILE A 214 -4.83 6.49 -9.17
CA ILE A 214 -4.69 7.03 -7.81
C ILE A 214 -6.02 7.10 -7.05
N GLU A 215 -7.14 7.19 -7.76
CA GLU A 215 -8.49 7.18 -7.22
C GLU A 215 -8.78 5.90 -6.42
N SER A 216 -8.23 4.76 -6.83
CA SER A 216 -8.41 3.50 -6.10
C SER A 216 -7.59 3.43 -4.82
N TRP A 217 -6.55 4.26 -4.68
CA TRP A 217 -5.65 4.34 -3.51
C TRP A 217 -6.01 5.47 -2.54
N THR A 218 -6.98 6.30 -2.90
CA THR A 218 -7.42 7.45 -2.12
C THR A 218 -8.64 7.07 -1.30
N PRO A 219 -8.69 7.37 0.02
CA PRO A 219 -9.88 7.14 0.83
C PRO A 219 -11.12 7.79 0.21
N MET A 220 -12.27 7.13 0.32
CA MET A 220 -13.52 7.59 -0.31
C MET A 220 -13.91 8.99 0.16
N GLU A 221 -13.73 9.28 1.45
CA GLU A 221 -14.05 10.56 2.07
C GLU A 221 -13.22 11.71 1.46
N ILE A 222 -11.97 11.43 1.08
CA ILE A 222 -11.08 12.40 0.44
C ILE A 222 -11.53 12.66 -1.00
N LEU A 223 -11.93 11.60 -1.73
CA LEU A 223 -12.46 11.74 -3.09
C LEU A 223 -13.78 12.52 -3.10
N GLN A 224 -14.67 12.27 -2.14
CA GLN A 224 -15.94 12.99 -1.99
C GLN A 224 -15.75 14.47 -1.64
N GLY A 225 -14.65 14.80 -0.96
CA GLY A 225 -14.28 16.18 -0.64
C GLY A 225 -13.65 16.95 -1.79
N GLU A 226 -13.29 16.30 -2.91
CA GLU A 226 -12.57 16.92 -4.03
C GLU A 226 -13.49 17.17 -5.24
N PRO A 227 -13.80 18.44 -5.59
CA PRO A 227 -14.65 18.77 -6.73
C PRO A 227 -14.19 18.17 -8.07
N LEU A 228 -12.87 18.03 -8.31
CA LEU A 228 -12.34 17.43 -9.54
C LEU A 228 -12.62 15.92 -9.67
N CYS A 229 -13.12 15.27 -8.61
CA CYS A 229 -13.52 13.87 -8.61
C CYS A 229 -15.02 13.66 -8.83
N ALA A 230 -15.83 14.74 -8.89
CA ALA A 230 -17.29 14.64 -8.99
C ALA A 230 -17.76 13.81 -10.19
N ASP A 231 -17.11 13.94 -11.35
CA ASP A 231 -17.48 13.19 -12.55
C ASP A 231 -17.15 11.69 -12.44
N ILE A 232 -16.02 11.35 -11.81
CA ILE A 232 -15.63 9.97 -11.53
C ILE A 232 -16.60 9.33 -10.54
N LEU A 233 -16.96 10.06 -9.48
CA LEU A 233 -17.91 9.58 -8.48
C LEU A 233 -19.32 9.41 -9.04
N ASP A 234 -19.80 10.32 -9.88
CA ASP A 234 -21.09 10.17 -10.57
C ASP A 234 -21.09 8.93 -11.51
N LYS A 235 -20.03 8.74 -12.30
CA LYS A 235 -19.85 7.54 -13.12
C LYS A 235 -19.85 6.27 -12.27
N TYR A 236 -19.13 6.29 -11.14
CA TYR A 236 -19.07 5.17 -10.21
C TYR A 236 -20.45 4.86 -9.60
N HIS A 237 -21.17 5.87 -9.08
CA HIS A 237 -22.50 5.69 -8.52
C HIS A 237 -23.48 5.10 -9.53
N LYS A 238 -23.46 5.59 -10.78
CA LYS A 238 -24.26 5.03 -11.88
C LYS A 238 -23.87 3.58 -12.18
N ALA A 239 -22.57 3.25 -12.16
CA ALA A 239 -22.09 1.88 -12.34
C ALA A 239 -22.59 0.96 -11.22
N VAL A 240 -22.46 1.39 -9.96
CA VAL A 240 -22.95 0.63 -8.78
C VAL A 240 -24.46 0.38 -8.86
N GLN A 241 -25.25 1.40 -9.19
CA GLN A 241 -26.71 1.25 -9.34
C GLN A 241 -27.09 0.25 -10.43
N ARG A 242 -26.34 0.23 -11.54
CA ARG A 242 -26.59 -0.69 -12.67
C ARG A 242 -25.97 -2.07 -12.46
N PHE A 243 -25.06 -2.23 -11.52
CA PHE A 243 -24.21 -3.40 -11.37
C PHE A 243 -25.00 -4.72 -11.24
N PRO A 244 -26.10 -4.81 -10.44
CA PRO A 244 -26.86 -6.06 -10.35
C PRO A 244 -27.40 -6.54 -11.71
N ALA A 245 -27.99 -5.63 -12.49
CA ALA A 245 -28.51 -5.95 -13.82
C ALA A 245 -27.39 -6.22 -14.83
N ALA A 246 -26.30 -5.46 -14.77
CA ALA A 246 -25.15 -5.63 -15.66
C ALA A 246 -24.43 -6.97 -15.40
N MET A 247 -24.33 -7.41 -14.15
CA MET A 247 -23.75 -8.71 -13.79
C MET A 247 -24.61 -9.87 -14.27
N GLU A 248 -25.93 -9.75 -14.22
CA GLU A 248 -26.83 -10.76 -14.74
C GLU A 248 -26.69 -10.91 -16.27
N GLU A 249 -26.58 -9.79 -16.98
CA GLU A 249 -26.28 -9.79 -18.40
C GLU A 249 -24.90 -10.37 -18.70
N TYR A 250 -23.87 -10.01 -17.93
CA TYR A 250 -22.53 -10.56 -18.07
C TYR A 250 -22.49 -12.08 -17.88
N ARG A 251 -23.24 -12.62 -16.91
CA ARG A 251 -23.38 -14.08 -16.71
C ARG A 251 -23.98 -14.76 -17.94
N ARG A 252 -25.02 -14.18 -18.56
CA ARG A 252 -25.58 -14.69 -19.83
C ARG A 252 -24.55 -14.67 -20.95
N GLN A 253 -23.79 -13.58 -21.07
CA GLN A 253 -22.73 -13.45 -22.07
C GLN A 253 -21.60 -14.45 -21.86
N LEU A 254 -21.23 -14.74 -20.61
CA LEU A 254 -20.24 -15.76 -20.27
C LEU A 254 -20.71 -17.16 -20.64
N THR A 255 -21.96 -17.52 -20.32
CA THR A 255 -22.53 -18.80 -20.74
C THR A 255 -22.48 -18.96 -22.26
N SER A 256 -22.94 -17.96 -23.00
CA SER A 256 -22.88 -17.97 -24.46
C SER A 256 -21.44 -17.97 -25.00
N TRP A 257 -20.50 -17.31 -24.31
CA TRP A 257 -19.09 -17.34 -24.70
C TRP A 257 -18.46 -18.72 -24.53
N VAL A 258 -18.78 -19.45 -23.46
CA VAL A 258 -18.30 -20.83 -23.26
C VAL A 258 -18.76 -21.73 -24.40
N GLU A 259 -20.01 -21.62 -24.83
CA GLU A 259 -20.54 -22.36 -25.98
C GLU A 259 -19.75 -22.03 -27.26
N ARG A 260 -19.51 -20.74 -27.55
CA ARG A 260 -18.71 -20.32 -28.71
C ARG A 260 -17.25 -20.76 -28.63
N VAL A 261 -16.67 -20.88 -27.44
CA VAL A 261 -15.31 -21.42 -27.25
C VAL A 261 -15.26 -22.91 -27.58
N ILE A 262 -16.25 -23.68 -27.12
CA ILE A 262 -16.34 -25.12 -27.43
C ILE A 262 -16.46 -25.30 -28.94
N GLU A 263 -17.38 -24.59 -29.58
CA GLU A 263 -17.57 -24.62 -31.03
C GLU A 263 -16.28 -24.22 -31.79
N ALA A 264 -15.63 -23.13 -31.38
CA ALA A 264 -14.39 -22.68 -32.01
C ALA A 264 -13.31 -23.76 -31.93
N ARG A 265 -13.14 -24.42 -30.78
CA ARG A 265 -12.14 -25.47 -30.59
C ARG A 265 -12.44 -26.72 -31.42
N GLU A 266 -13.70 -27.14 -31.49
CA GLU A 266 -14.13 -28.26 -32.35
C GLU A 266 -13.84 -28.00 -33.82
N GLN A 267 -13.90 -26.74 -34.25
CA GLN A 267 -13.60 -26.29 -35.61
C GLN A 267 -12.13 -25.92 -35.83
N GLY A 268 -11.23 -26.14 -34.86
CA GLY A 268 -9.82 -25.77 -34.95
C GLY A 268 -9.57 -24.25 -35.04
N ARG A 269 -10.51 -23.43 -34.60
CA ARG A 269 -10.44 -21.96 -34.57
C ARG A 269 -9.92 -21.45 -33.23
N LEU A 270 -9.41 -20.22 -33.24
CA LEU A 270 -9.03 -19.50 -32.02
C LEU A 270 -10.26 -19.22 -31.14
N ASN A 271 -10.07 -19.23 -29.82
CA ASN A 271 -11.14 -18.89 -28.88
C ASN A 271 -11.64 -17.45 -29.18
N PRO A 272 -12.96 -17.23 -29.20
CA PRO A 272 -13.51 -15.87 -29.27
C PRO A 272 -13.09 -15.04 -28.05
N PRO A 273 -13.07 -13.70 -28.15
CA PRO A 273 -12.73 -12.85 -27.02
C PRO A 273 -13.74 -13.05 -25.88
N MET A 274 -13.21 -13.11 -24.66
CA MET A 274 -14.02 -13.21 -23.44
C MET A 274 -14.80 -11.92 -23.23
N PRO A 275 -16.09 -11.98 -22.86
CA PRO A 275 -16.83 -10.81 -22.43
C PRO A 275 -16.09 -10.10 -21.28
N GLY A 276 -16.11 -8.77 -21.27
CA GLY A 276 -15.55 -7.98 -20.18
C GLY A 276 -16.51 -7.90 -18.99
N ALA A 277 -16.01 -8.04 -17.77
CA ALA A 277 -16.80 -7.83 -16.57
C ALA A 277 -17.29 -6.37 -16.52
N PRO A 278 -18.55 -6.11 -16.10
CA PRO A 278 -19.07 -4.75 -15.99
C PRO A 278 -18.38 -4.00 -14.84
N PRO A 279 -18.24 -2.66 -14.93
CA PRO A 279 -17.74 -1.86 -13.82
C PRO A 279 -18.70 -1.95 -12.62
N GLY A 280 -18.18 -1.89 -11.41
CA GLY A 280 -18.97 -2.10 -10.20
C GLY A 280 -18.23 -1.78 -8.90
N PRO A 281 -18.87 -2.00 -7.74
CA PRO A 281 -18.25 -1.77 -6.45
C PRO A 281 -17.14 -2.79 -6.17
N GLY A 282 -16.08 -2.36 -5.48
CA GLY A 282 -15.01 -3.25 -5.01
C GLY A 282 -14.15 -3.89 -6.10
N LEU A 283 -14.20 -3.40 -7.33
CA LEU A 283 -13.27 -3.80 -8.39
C LEU A 283 -11.97 -3.02 -8.27
N ARG A 284 -10.90 -3.55 -8.88
CA ARG A 284 -9.55 -2.97 -8.82
C ARG A 284 -9.52 -1.47 -9.17
N ASP A 285 -10.24 -1.07 -10.21
CA ASP A 285 -10.20 0.30 -10.73
C ASP A 285 -11.34 1.18 -10.16
N SER A 286 -12.08 0.67 -9.18
CA SER A 286 -13.14 1.42 -8.50
C SER A 286 -12.51 2.42 -7.51
N PRO A 287 -13.12 3.62 -7.34
CA PRO A 287 -12.69 4.58 -6.33
C PRO A 287 -12.55 3.95 -4.94
N ALA A 288 -11.47 4.27 -4.23
CA ALA A 288 -11.09 3.77 -2.90
C ALA A 288 -10.91 2.25 -2.74
N ALA A 289 -11.19 1.44 -3.77
CA ALA A 289 -11.34 0.00 -3.56
C ALA A 289 -10.05 -0.72 -3.18
N ILE A 290 -8.90 -0.24 -3.66
CA ILE A 290 -7.59 -0.80 -3.29
C ILE A 290 -7.14 -0.26 -1.94
N TYR A 291 -7.34 1.03 -1.67
CA TYR A 291 -7.13 1.62 -0.36
C TYR A 291 -7.82 0.80 0.73
N ASN A 292 -9.10 0.52 0.53
CA ASN A 292 -9.94 -0.24 1.45
C ASN A 292 -9.38 -1.63 1.80
N ALA A 293 -8.75 -2.30 0.84
CA ALA A 293 -8.32 -3.69 1.01
C ALA A 293 -6.81 -3.85 1.29
N MET A 294 -5.99 -2.87 0.93
CA MET A 294 -4.52 -2.99 1.01
C MET A 294 -3.85 -1.95 1.92
N ILE A 295 -4.52 -0.83 2.22
CA ILE A 295 -3.95 0.25 3.05
C ILE A 295 -4.72 0.40 4.36
N ALA A 296 -6.04 0.48 4.31
CA ALA A 296 -6.89 0.61 5.50
C ALA A 296 -6.63 -0.48 6.57
N PRO A 297 -6.40 -1.76 6.21
CA PRO A 297 -6.12 -2.79 7.22
C PRO A 297 -4.76 -2.66 7.91
N LEU A 298 -3.86 -1.85 7.35
CA LEU A 298 -2.55 -1.58 7.95
C LEU A 298 -2.63 -0.47 8.99
N VAL A 299 -3.71 0.33 8.99
CA VAL A 299 -3.90 1.39 9.97
C VAL A 299 -4.40 0.74 11.28
N PRO A 300 -3.77 1.00 12.44
CA PRO A 300 -2.81 2.08 12.71
C PRO A 300 -1.33 1.68 12.84
N PHE A 301 -0.84 0.58 12.24
CA PHE A 301 0.55 0.10 12.39
C PHE A 301 1.59 1.22 12.35
N GLY A 302 2.52 1.24 13.31
CA GLY A 302 3.54 2.29 13.36
C GLY A 302 4.45 2.29 12.13
N ILE A 303 4.63 3.45 11.50
CA ILE A 303 5.48 3.60 10.30
C ILE A 303 6.44 4.79 10.46
N ARG A 304 7.58 4.79 9.78
CA ARG A 304 8.38 6.02 9.62
C ARG A 304 7.85 6.87 8.47
N GLY A 305 7.37 6.25 7.40
CA GLY A 305 6.85 6.96 6.23
C GLY A 305 6.44 6.04 5.09
N ALA A 306 6.19 6.63 3.92
CA ALA A 306 5.79 5.92 2.72
C ALA A 306 6.66 6.32 1.51
N ILE A 307 6.88 5.34 0.63
CA ILE A 307 7.40 5.57 -0.73
C ILE A 307 6.34 5.20 -1.77
N TRP A 308 6.26 5.99 -2.84
CA TRP A 308 5.19 5.92 -3.83
C TRP A 308 5.72 5.98 -5.27
N TYR A 309 5.35 5.00 -6.10
CA TYR A 309 5.67 5.04 -7.53
C TYR A 309 4.44 4.68 -8.37
N GLN A 310 3.76 5.74 -8.81
CA GLN A 310 2.57 5.68 -9.63
C GLN A 310 2.38 6.99 -10.40
N GLY A 311 1.61 6.91 -11.48
CA GLY A 311 1.12 8.06 -12.23
C GLY A 311 0.76 7.69 -13.67
N GLU A 312 1.28 6.57 -14.17
CA GLU A 312 1.14 6.15 -15.57
C GLU A 312 -0.34 5.95 -15.94
N SER A 313 -1.14 5.34 -15.05
CA SER A 313 -2.58 5.18 -15.27
C SER A 313 -3.40 6.46 -15.16
N ASN A 314 -2.80 7.58 -14.71
CA ASN A 314 -3.43 8.89 -14.63
C ASN A 314 -2.84 9.89 -15.65
N ALA A 315 -1.89 9.47 -16.49
CA ALA A 315 -1.18 10.34 -17.44
C ALA A 315 -2.09 10.98 -18.52
N SER A 316 -3.31 10.49 -18.70
CA SER A 316 -4.32 11.10 -19.57
C SER A 316 -5.03 12.30 -18.94
N ASP A 317 -4.91 12.49 -17.62
CA ASP A 317 -5.51 13.63 -16.89
C ASP A 317 -4.56 14.18 -15.82
N PRO A 318 -3.49 14.86 -16.26
CA PRO A 318 -2.48 15.42 -15.34
C PRO A 318 -3.06 16.52 -14.44
N ALA A 319 -4.09 17.25 -14.90
CA ALA A 319 -4.75 18.29 -14.12
C ALA A 319 -5.43 17.70 -12.87
N ARG A 320 -6.16 16.58 -13.01
CA ARG A 320 -6.73 15.87 -11.85
C ARG A 320 -5.63 15.30 -10.97
N TYR A 321 -4.57 14.73 -11.55
CA TYR A 321 -3.48 14.14 -10.79
C TYR A 321 -2.76 15.15 -9.88
N ARG A 322 -2.57 16.39 -10.36
CA ARG A 322 -1.98 17.49 -9.60
C ARG A 322 -2.72 17.79 -8.29
N VAL A 323 -4.01 17.49 -8.23
CA VAL A 323 -4.83 17.68 -7.03
C VAL A 323 -4.93 16.39 -6.22
N LEU A 324 -5.10 15.25 -6.89
CA LEU A 324 -5.31 13.98 -6.22
C LEU A 324 -4.07 13.44 -5.49
N LEU A 325 -2.87 13.60 -6.04
CA LEU A 325 -1.66 13.12 -5.35
C LEU A 325 -1.46 13.80 -3.98
N PRO A 326 -1.45 15.13 -3.85
CA PRO A 326 -1.35 15.77 -2.55
C PRO A 326 -2.56 15.48 -1.64
N ALA A 327 -3.77 15.36 -2.20
CA ALA A 327 -4.97 14.99 -1.43
C ALA A 327 -4.86 13.57 -0.84
N MET A 328 -4.39 12.59 -1.63
CA MET A 328 -4.16 11.22 -1.18
C MET A 328 -3.13 11.17 -0.05
N ILE A 329 -2.00 11.87 -0.20
CA ILE A 329 -0.95 11.95 0.84
C ILE A 329 -1.53 12.52 2.14
N SER A 330 -2.29 13.61 2.05
CA SER A 330 -2.92 14.27 3.20
C SER A 330 -3.99 13.38 3.84
N GLY A 331 -4.75 12.66 3.03
CA GLY A 331 -5.71 11.65 3.46
C GLY A 331 -5.06 10.53 4.25
N TRP A 332 -3.96 9.97 3.75
CA TRP A 332 -3.19 8.93 4.43
C TRP A 332 -2.63 9.43 5.76
N ARG A 333 -2.10 10.66 5.82
CA ARG A 333 -1.66 11.27 7.09
C ARG A 333 -2.81 11.43 8.09
N THR A 334 -3.97 11.84 7.61
CA THR A 334 -5.18 12.03 8.44
C THR A 334 -5.66 10.71 9.06
N ILE A 335 -5.74 9.63 8.27
CA ILE A 335 -6.21 8.33 8.77
C ILE A 335 -5.18 7.66 9.70
N TRP A 336 -3.88 7.83 9.44
CA TRP A 336 -2.83 7.21 10.26
C TRP A 336 -2.68 7.90 11.62
N GLN A 337 -3.06 9.19 11.69
CA GLN A 337 -2.95 10.03 12.87
C GLN A 337 -1.53 10.04 13.46
N GLN A 338 -0.53 10.05 12.57
CA GLN A 338 0.89 10.00 12.92
C GLN A 338 1.67 11.23 12.44
N GLY A 339 0.97 12.38 12.44
CA GLY A 339 1.49 13.66 11.95
C GLY A 339 1.81 13.65 10.45
N ASP A 340 2.65 14.59 10.05
CA ASP A 340 3.12 14.73 8.67
C ASP A 340 4.26 13.76 8.36
N PHE A 341 4.02 12.45 8.45
CA PHE A 341 5.07 11.48 8.19
C PHE A 341 5.68 11.66 6.78
N PRO A 342 7.00 11.40 6.63
CA PRO A 342 7.70 11.42 5.34
C PRO A 342 6.98 10.67 4.22
N PHE A 343 6.79 11.34 3.08
CA PHE A 343 6.18 10.75 1.89
C PHE A 343 7.04 11.03 0.65
N TYR A 344 7.73 10.02 0.14
CA TYR A 344 8.65 10.18 -0.99
C TYR A 344 8.12 9.49 -2.24
N PHE A 345 8.03 10.21 -3.34
CA PHE A 345 7.44 9.68 -4.57
C PHE A 345 8.42 9.72 -5.74
N VAL A 346 8.09 8.99 -6.79
CA VAL A 346 8.92 8.87 -7.99
C VAL A 346 8.28 9.65 -9.13
N GLN A 347 9.03 10.60 -9.70
CA GLN A 347 8.61 11.26 -10.93
C GLN A 347 8.63 10.23 -12.07
N LEU A 348 7.63 10.23 -12.95
CA LEU A 348 7.59 9.30 -14.07
C LEU A 348 8.85 9.40 -14.95
N ALA A 349 9.30 8.24 -15.41
CA ALA A 349 10.48 8.12 -16.23
C ALA A 349 10.24 8.65 -17.65
N SER A 350 11.31 8.81 -18.43
CA SER A 350 11.15 9.05 -19.88
C SER A 350 10.57 7.81 -20.55
N TRP A 351 9.54 7.99 -21.37
CA TRP A 351 8.94 6.94 -22.20
C TRP A 351 8.34 7.57 -23.45
N ASP A 352 8.48 6.93 -24.61
CA ASP A 352 7.78 7.33 -25.83
C ASP A 352 6.32 6.87 -25.73
N VAL A 353 5.43 7.83 -25.54
CA VAL A 353 3.99 7.57 -25.38
C VAL A 353 3.27 7.28 -26.68
N THR A 354 3.93 7.39 -27.85
CA THR A 354 3.32 7.13 -29.17
C THR A 354 2.55 5.81 -29.26
N PRO A 355 2.98 4.69 -28.63
CA PRO A 355 2.24 3.44 -28.64
C PRO A 355 0.94 3.47 -27.79
N ALA A 356 0.72 4.48 -26.96
CA ALA A 356 -0.46 4.60 -26.10
C ALA A 356 -1.47 5.63 -26.65
N PRO A 357 -2.60 5.18 -27.20
CA PRO A 357 -3.51 6.04 -27.97
C PRO A 357 -4.19 7.15 -27.14
N ASN A 358 -4.23 7.01 -25.81
CA ASN A 358 -4.88 7.96 -24.91
C ASN A 358 -3.90 8.91 -24.22
N LEU A 359 -2.61 8.87 -24.57
CA LEU A 359 -1.56 9.65 -23.95
C LEU A 359 -0.90 10.55 -24.98
N THR A 360 -0.50 11.75 -24.54
CA THR A 360 0.26 12.70 -25.36
C THR A 360 1.60 13.00 -24.70
N PRO A 361 2.65 13.35 -25.47
CA PRO A 361 3.94 13.75 -24.90
C PRO A 361 3.79 14.91 -23.90
N GLU A 362 2.87 15.84 -24.19
CA GLU A 362 2.52 16.97 -23.33
C GLU A 362 1.88 16.48 -22.03
N GLY A 363 0.89 15.58 -22.09
CA GLY A 363 0.23 15.04 -20.90
C GLY A 363 1.20 14.29 -19.99
N TRP A 364 2.16 13.55 -20.56
CA TRP A 364 3.24 12.90 -19.79
C TRP A 364 4.18 13.91 -19.13
N ALA A 365 4.49 15.02 -19.80
CA ALA A 365 5.28 16.11 -19.23
C ALA A 365 4.52 16.85 -18.11
N GLU A 366 3.24 17.14 -18.34
CA GLU A 366 2.36 17.79 -17.36
C GLU A 366 2.16 16.93 -16.12
N LEU A 367 2.03 15.61 -16.25
CA LEU A 367 1.94 14.72 -15.10
C LEU A 367 3.25 14.71 -14.29
N ARG A 368 4.42 14.70 -14.95
CA ARG A 368 5.71 14.85 -14.26
C ARG A 368 5.82 16.19 -13.54
N ASP A 369 5.25 17.25 -14.11
CA ASP A 369 5.17 18.54 -13.43
C ASP A 369 4.20 18.49 -12.24
N ALA A 370 3.04 17.86 -12.37
CA ALA A 370 2.11 17.62 -11.26
C ALA A 370 2.79 16.88 -10.08
N GLN A 371 3.63 15.90 -10.37
CA GLN A 371 4.47 15.24 -9.37
C GLN A 371 5.44 16.24 -8.73
N ARG A 372 6.17 17.05 -9.51
CA ARG A 372 7.06 18.10 -8.98
C ARG A 372 6.31 19.07 -8.07
N MET A 373 5.13 19.53 -8.48
CA MET A 373 4.32 20.49 -7.73
C MET A 373 3.84 19.94 -6.38
N THR A 374 3.74 18.61 -6.25
CA THR A 374 3.43 17.96 -4.98
C THR A 374 4.49 18.23 -3.90
N LEU A 375 5.72 18.63 -4.27
CA LEU A 375 6.77 19.05 -3.33
C LEU A 375 6.41 20.27 -2.49
N ALA A 376 5.33 20.98 -2.83
CA ALA A 376 4.77 22.03 -1.97
C ALA A 376 4.22 21.49 -0.64
N LEU A 377 3.90 20.20 -0.54
CA LEU A 377 3.52 19.57 0.72
C LEU A 377 4.72 19.34 1.63
N SER A 378 4.54 19.58 2.93
CA SER A 378 5.54 19.31 3.97
C SER A 378 5.99 17.85 3.97
N ASN A 379 7.25 17.62 4.34
CA ASN A 379 7.84 16.28 4.47
C ASN A 379 7.66 15.38 3.24
N THR A 380 7.71 15.98 2.05
CA THR A 380 7.72 15.27 0.78
C THR A 380 9.08 15.36 0.09
N GLY A 381 9.27 14.49 -0.89
CA GLY A 381 10.50 14.40 -1.68
C GLY A 381 10.24 13.61 -2.96
N MET A 382 11.02 13.90 -4.00
CA MET A 382 10.78 13.35 -5.33
C MET A 382 12.05 12.76 -5.92
N ALA A 383 12.04 11.46 -6.18
CA ALA A 383 13.06 10.82 -7.00
C ALA A 383 12.78 11.14 -8.47
N VAL A 384 13.61 12.01 -9.07
CA VAL A 384 13.62 12.23 -10.53
C VAL A 384 14.10 10.95 -11.21
N THR A 385 13.51 10.54 -12.34
CA THR A 385 13.92 9.32 -13.06
C THR A 385 13.98 9.48 -14.59
N VAL A 386 13.82 10.70 -15.09
CA VAL A 386 13.82 10.97 -16.54
C VAL A 386 15.10 10.52 -17.25
N ASP A 387 16.24 10.55 -16.57
CA ASP A 387 17.56 10.18 -17.09
C ASP A 387 17.85 8.67 -17.06
N ILE A 388 17.03 7.90 -16.34
CA ILE A 388 17.16 6.44 -16.19
C ILE A 388 15.92 5.70 -16.68
N GLY A 389 15.09 6.37 -17.49
CA GLY A 389 13.96 5.76 -18.18
C GLY A 389 14.36 4.95 -19.41
N ASP A 390 13.37 4.36 -20.06
CA ASP A 390 13.54 3.65 -21.32
C ASP A 390 12.48 4.19 -22.28
N LYS A 391 12.94 4.77 -23.40
CA LYS A 391 12.01 5.33 -24.38
C LYS A 391 11.09 4.27 -24.99
N TYR A 392 11.49 3.00 -25.01
CA TYR A 392 10.69 1.92 -25.61
C TYR A 392 9.87 1.13 -24.60
N ASP A 393 10.13 1.32 -23.31
CA ASP A 393 9.50 0.56 -22.25
C ASP A 393 9.06 1.46 -21.10
N ILE A 394 7.76 1.49 -20.84
CA ILE A 394 7.16 2.20 -19.71
C ILE A 394 7.63 1.64 -18.35
N HIS A 395 8.27 0.47 -18.34
CA HIS A 395 8.79 -0.22 -17.17
C HIS A 395 10.34 -0.27 -17.15
N PRO A 396 11.06 0.86 -16.97
CA PRO A 396 12.52 0.85 -17.02
C PRO A 396 13.15 -0.02 -15.93
N ARG A 397 14.20 -0.76 -16.28
CA ARG A 397 14.80 -1.80 -15.42
C ARG A 397 15.70 -1.27 -14.30
N ASN A 398 16.13 -0.02 -14.30
CA ASN A 398 17.07 0.49 -13.31
C ASN A 398 16.37 0.90 -11.99
N LYS A 399 15.69 -0.04 -11.31
CA LYS A 399 15.05 0.25 -10.01
C LYS A 399 16.04 0.41 -8.87
N GLN A 400 17.29 -0.04 -9.07
CA GLN A 400 18.42 0.22 -8.17
C GLN A 400 18.58 1.70 -7.92
N GLU A 401 18.65 2.49 -8.99
CA GLU A 401 18.84 3.93 -8.89
C GLU A 401 17.59 4.64 -8.36
N VAL A 402 16.38 4.16 -8.72
CA VAL A 402 15.11 4.67 -8.15
C VAL A 402 15.08 4.50 -6.63
N GLY A 403 15.34 3.29 -6.13
CA GLY A 403 15.38 3.00 -4.69
C GLY A 403 16.48 3.78 -3.98
N ARG A 404 17.66 3.95 -4.61
CA ARG A 404 18.75 4.78 -4.07
C ARG A 404 18.34 6.24 -3.92
N ARG A 405 17.71 6.84 -4.94
CA ARG A 405 17.27 8.25 -4.92
C ARG A 405 16.21 8.50 -3.85
N LEU A 406 15.24 7.61 -3.70
CA LEU A 406 14.27 7.67 -2.60
C LEU A 406 14.96 7.55 -1.22
N ALA A 407 15.93 6.66 -1.09
CA ALA A 407 16.65 6.49 0.18
C ALA A 407 17.50 7.72 0.51
N LEU A 408 18.09 8.40 -0.47
CA LEU A 408 18.81 9.64 -0.22
C LEU A 408 17.89 10.74 0.32
N TRP A 409 16.68 10.88 -0.22
CA TRP A 409 15.67 11.79 0.33
C TRP A 409 15.38 11.47 1.79
N ALA A 410 15.18 10.19 2.13
CA ALA A 410 14.98 9.77 3.52
C ALA A 410 16.20 10.07 4.41
N LEU A 411 17.41 9.74 3.97
CA LEU A 411 18.64 10.01 4.72
C LEU A 411 18.79 11.51 5.04
N ALA A 412 18.56 12.38 4.06
CA ALA A 412 18.69 13.81 4.26
C ALA A 412 17.53 14.43 5.06
N ARG A 413 16.28 14.07 4.75
CA ARG A 413 15.10 14.79 5.25
C ARG A 413 14.42 14.14 6.44
N THR A 414 14.52 12.81 6.58
CA THR A 414 14.02 12.09 7.76
C THR A 414 15.10 11.93 8.82
N TYR A 415 16.33 11.62 8.40
CA TYR A 415 17.42 11.26 9.31
C TYR A 415 18.51 12.35 9.43
N ALA A 416 18.28 13.52 8.83
CA ALA A 416 19.15 14.69 8.91
C ALA A 416 20.63 14.43 8.56
N GLN A 417 20.90 13.45 7.68
CA GLN A 417 22.25 13.19 7.19
C GLN A 417 22.65 14.21 6.13
N ASP A 418 23.89 14.68 6.20
CA ASP A 418 24.47 15.56 5.19
C ASP A 418 24.87 14.77 3.93
N VAL A 419 23.92 14.65 3.00
CA VAL A 419 24.09 13.94 1.72
C VAL A 419 23.42 14.70 0.58
N ILE A 420 23.98 14.62 -0.63
CA ILE A 420 23.30 15.10 -1.83
C ILE A 420 22.13 14.17 -2.14
N TYR A 421 20.91 14.68 -2.05
CA TYR A 421 19.70 13.85 -2.08
C TYR A 421 18.74 14.09 -3.24
N SER A 422 18.90 15.22 -3.93
CA SER A 422 18.11 15.55 -5.10
C SER A 422 19.04 16.00 -6.23
N GLY A 423 18.60 15.77 -7.47
CA GLY A 423 19.13 16.51 -8.60
C GLY A 423 18.52 17.91 -8.66
N PRO A 424 18.92 18.72 -9.66
CA PRO A 424 18.40 20.06 -9.85
C PRO A 424 16.87 20.08 -9.91
N LEU A 425 16.25 20.84 -9.03
CA LEU A 425 14.80 21.05 -9.01
C LEU A 425 14.49 22.43 -9.55
N PHE A 426 13.66 22.50 -10.59
CA PHE A 426 13.25 23.76 -11.18
C PHE A 426 12.60 24.67 -10.13
N LYS A 427 13.13 25.89 -10.01
CA LYS A 427 12.69 26.92 -9.06
C LYS A 427 11.91 28.03 -9.76
N SER A 428 12.48 28.62 -10.79
CA SER A 428 11.88 29.74 -11.52
C SER A 428 12.45 29.90 -12.92
N MET A 429 11.71 30.64 -13.76
CA MET A 429 12.13 31.07 -15.09
C MET A 429 11.81 32.56 -15.26
N SER A 430 12.75 33.33 -15.81
CA SER A 430 12.53 34.70 -16.31
C SER A 430 12.94 34.81 -17.77
N VAL A 431 12.25 35.66 -18.52
CA VAL A 431 12.62 36.02 -19.89
C VAL A 431 13.24 37.42 -19.84
N GLU A 432 14.48 37.52 -20.30
CA GLU A 432 15.29 38.73 -20.27
C GLU A 432 15.76 39.04 -21.71
N GLY A 433 14.99 39.86 -22.43
CA GLY A 433 15.25 40.14 -23.84
C GLY A 433 15.09 38.88 -24.70
N ASP A 434 16.19 38.42 -25.28
CA ASP A 434 16.31 37.20 -26.08
C ASP A 434 16.79 35.97 -25.26
N GLN A 435 16.91 36.10 -23.94
CA GLN A 435 17.38 35.06 -23.04
C GLN A 435 16.27 34.48 -22.15
N VAL A 436 16.38 33.20 -21.83
CA VAL A 436 15.58 32.53 -20.80
C VAL A 436 16.51 32.13 -19.66
N VAL A 437 16.32 32.73 -18.49
CA VAL A 437 17.11 32.45 -17.28
C VAL A 437 16.35 31.45 -16.42
N LEU A 438 16.98 30.30 -16.13
CA LEU A 438 16.40 29.24 -15.31
C LEU A 438 17.13 29.14 -13.97
N GLN A 439 16.39 29.08 -12.87
CA GLN A 439 16.94 28.83 -11.54
C GLN A 439 16.56 27.44 -11.07
N PHE A 440 17.48 26.79 -10.38
CA PHE A 440 17.28 25.46 -9.81
C PHE A 440 17.74 25.44 -8.35
N ASP A 441 16.97 24.77 -7.51
CA ASP A 441 17.44 24.31 -6.20
C ASP A 441 18.18 22.97 -6.37
N HIS A 442 18.94 22.54 -5.35
CA HIS A 442 19.62 21.23 -5.31
C HIS A 442 20.57 20.92 -6.48
N VAL A 443 21.40 21.89 -6.88
CA VAL A 443 22.37 21.70 -7.98
C VAL A 443 23.55 20.77 -7.64
N GLY A 444 23.78 20.45 -6.36
CA GLY A 444 24.85 19.56 -5.94
C GLY A 444 26.22 19.97 -6.51
N GLY A 445 26.82 19.10 -7.32
CA GLY A 445 28.09 19.35 -8.01
C GLY A 445 28.02 20.23 -9.27
N GLY A 446 26.84 20.76 -9.61
CA GLY A 446 26.60 21.63 -10.76
C GLY A 446 25.58 21.06 -11.76
N LEU A 447 25.24 21.87 -12.76
CA LEU A 447 24.37 21.47 -13.87
C LEU A 447 25.20 20.86 -15.01
N VAL A 448 24.74 19.73 -15.56
CA VAL A 448 25.38 19.07 -16.70
C VAL A 448 24.31 18.77 -17.75
N SER A 449 24.59 19.09 -19.02
CA SER A 449 23.74 18.65 -20.14
C SER A 449 23.98 17.19 -20.45
N ALA A 450 22.91 16.40 -20.58
CA ALA A 450 22.98 14.99 -20.97
C ALA A 450 23.57 14.78 -22.38
N SER A 451 23.53 15.80 -23.25
CA SER A 451 24.11 15.73 -24.60
C SER A 451 25.61 16.03 -24.65
N ALA A 452 26.20 16.48 -23.55
CA ALA A 452 27.57 16.99 -23.55
C ALA A 452 28.53 16.04 -22.83
N ARG A 453 29.23 15.21 -23.61
CA ARG A 453 30.67 15.05 -23.34
C ARG A 453 31.28 16.45 -23.54
N GLN A 454 31.56 17.14 -22.44
CA GLN A 454 32.16 18.48 -22.40
C GLN A 454 31.35 19.59 -23.11
N SER A 455 30.57 20.33 -22.34
CA SER A 455 30.48 21.78 -22.54
C SER A 455 30.16 22.43 -21.21
N LYS A 456 30.98 23.44 -20.88
CA LYS A 456 30.78 24.32 -19.72
C LYS A 456 29.41 24.98 -19.88
N VAL A 457 28.53 24.78 -18.91
CA VAL A 457 27.35 25.62 -18.75
C VAL A 457 27.78 26.76 -17.83
N PHE A 458 27.70 27.98 -18.35
CA PHE A 458 27.98 29.22 -17.62
C PHE A 458 26.78 29.62 -16.77
#